data_AF-A0A7C3E2H4-F1
#
_entry.id   AF-A0A7C3E2H4-F1
#
_cell.length_a   1.000
_cell.length_b   1.000
_cell.length_c   1.000
_cell.angle_alpha   90.00
_cell.angle_beta   90.00
_cell.angle_gamma   90.00
#
_symmetry.space_group_name_H-M   'P 1'
#
loop_
_entity.id
_entity.type
_entity.pdbx_description
1 polymer ?
#
loop_
_entity_poly.entity_id
_entity_poly.type
_entity_poly.pdbx_seq_one_letter_code
_entity_poly.pdbx_strand_id
1 'polypeptide(L)' 'QFAEEKQVKMGDLMMPLRVAITGSRVSPPLFGSMRLLGEAKALARVDRALEYLRS' A
#
# COMPACT_ATOMS: atom_id res chain seq x y z
N GLN A 1 -1.25 13.51 8.93
CA GLN A 1 -1.83 13.06 10.21
C GLN A 1 -1.33 11.65 10.59
N PHE A 2 -1.81 10.53 10.03
CA PHE A 2 -1.34 9.18 10.47
C PHE A 2 0.21 9.00 10.54
N ALA A 3 0.94 9.41 9.50
CA ALA A 3 2.41 9.29 9.49
C ALA A 3 3.08 10.13 10.59
N GLU A 4 2.57 11.34 10.83
CA GLU A 4 3.05 12.24 11.88
C GLU A 4 2.72 11.69 13.27
N GLU A 5 1.48 11.21 13.48
CA GLU A 5 1.03 10.57 14.72
C GLU A 5 1.86 9.35 15.09
N LYS A 6 2.26 8.56 14.08
CA LYS A 6 3.12 7.39 14.26
C LYS A 6 4.61 7.72 14.22
N GLN A 7 4.98 9.00 14.06
CA GLN A 7 6.37 9.46 13.94
C GLN A 7 7.17 8.71 12.86
N VAL A 8 6.51 8.32 11.77
CA VAL A 8 7.11 7.62 10.63
C VAL A 8 7.16 8.52 9.41
N LYS A 9 8.16 8.32 8.55
CA LYS A 9 8.24 9.07 7.29
C LYS A 9 7.19 8.53 6.33
N MET A 10 6.62 9.42 5.53
CA MET A 10 5.62 9.03 4.54
C MET A 10 6.18 8.00 3.54
N GLY A 11 7.45 8.13 3.14
CA GLY A 11 8.10 7.16 2.25
C GLY A 11 8.10 5.73 2.80
N ASP A 12 8.25 5.58 4.12
CA ASP A 12 8.29 4.28 4.80
C ASP A 12 6.90 3.61 4.80
N LEU A 13 5.83 4.38 4.70
CA LEU A 13 4.46 3.88 4.54
C LEU A 13 4.10 3.61 3.07
N MET A 14 4.53 4.49 2.16
CA MET A 14 4.11 4.42 0.76
C MET A 14 4.77 3.25 0.01
N MET A 15 6.01 2.91 0.34
CA MET A 15 6.71 1.78 -0.28
C MET A 15 6.05 0.41 -0.03
N PRO A 16 5.79 -0.02 1.22
CA PRO A 16 5.11 -1.28 1.47
C PRO A 16 3.69 -1.29 0.89
N LEU A 17 2.96 -0.16 0.97
CA LEU A 17 1.65 -0.05 0.33
C LEU A 17 1.74 -0.22 -1.19
N ARG A 18 2.76 0.34 -1.84
CA ARG A 18 2.99 0.15 -3.28
C ARG A 18 3.20 -1.33 -3.61
N VAL A 19 4.04 -2.03 -2.86
CA VAL A 19 4.29 -3.46 -3.11
C VAL A 19 3.02 -4.26 -2.87
N ALA A 20 2.29 -4.01 -1.79
CA ALA A 20 1.04 -4.70 -1.50
C ALA A 20 0.00 -4.51 -2.63
N ILE A 21 -0.16 -3.28 -3.12
CA ILE A 21 -1.16 -2.95 -4.15
C ILE A 21 -0.72 -3.40 -5.54
N THR A 22 0.55 -3.23 -5.90
CA THR A 22 1.01 -3.36 -7.30
C THR A 22 1.89 -4.58 -7.56
N GLY A 23 2.36 -5.27 -6.51
CA GLY A 23 3.31 -6.38 -6.62
C GLY A 23 4.73 -5.95 -7.00
N SER A 24 5.02 -4.64 -7.10
CA SER A 24 6.31 -4.10 -7.54
C SER A 24 6.75 -2.91 -6.69
N ARG A 25 8.06 -2.69 -6.63
CA ARG A 25 8.67 -1.47 -6.06
C ARG A 25 8.57 -0.27 -7.00
N VAL A 26 8.47 -0.53 -8.30
CA VAL A 26 8.32 0.48 -9.35
C VAL A 26 6.99 0.25 -10.06
N SER A 27 6.15 1.27 -10.03
CA SER A 27 4.79 1.24 -10.59
C SER A 27 4.46 2.61 -11.17
N PRO A 28 3.37 2.74 -11.95
CA PRO A 28 2.72 4.02 -12.16
C PRO A 28 2.38 4.71 -10.82
N PRO A 29 1.92 5.98 -10.82
CA PRO A 29 1.54 6.68 -9.60
C PRO A 29 0.59 5.85 -8.72
N LEU A 30 0.97 5.64 -7.45
CA LEU A 30 0.29 4.69 -6.57
C LEU A 30 -1.19 5.01 -6.41
N PHE A 31 -1.53 6.27 -6.11
CA PHE A 31 -2.91 6.70 -5.94
C PHE A 31 -3.74 6.56 -7.23
N GLY A 32 -3.12 6.80 -8.39
CA GLY A 32 -3.77 6.55 -9.69
C GLY A 32 -4.05 5.06 -9.91
N SER A 33 -3.09 4.21 -9.55
CA SER A 33 -3.23 2.76 -9.61
C SER A 33 -4.34 2.25 -8.67
N MET A 34 -4.41 2.79 -7.44
CA MET A 34 -5.47 2.46 -6.48
C MET A 34 -6.85 2.91 -6.99
N ARG A 35 -6.95 4.11 -7.56
CA ARG A 35 -8.21 4.63 -8.12
C ARG A 35 -8.69 3.77 -9.30
N LEU A 36 -7.79 3.34 -10.19
CA LEU A 36 -8.12 2.48 -11.32
C LEU A 36 -8.56 1.08 -10.85
N LEU A 37 -7.92 0.55 -9.80
CA LEU A 37 -8.22 -0.76 -9.25
C LEU A 37 -9.56 -0.78 -8.49
N GLY A 38 -9.91 0.33 -7.84
CA GLY A 38 -11.07 0.45 -6.95
C GLY A 38 -10.74 0.05 -5.51
N GLU A 39 -11.47 0.65 -4.56
CA GLU A 39 -11.21 0.54 -3.12
C GLU A 39 -11.25 -0.90 -2.61
N ALA A 40 -12.31 -1.65 -2.91
CA ALA A 40 -12.48 -3.03 -2.43
C ALA A 40 -11.31 -3.94 -2.85
N LYS A 41 -10.86 -3.84 -4.10
CA LYS A 41 -9.72 -4.61 -4.60
C LYS A 41 -8.39 -4.13 -4.01
N ALA A 42 -8.23 -2.82 -3.79
CA ALA A 42 -7.04 -2.29 -3.13
C ALA A 42 -6.91 -2.81 -1.69
N LEU A 43 -7.99 -2.75 -0.91
CA LEU A 43 -8.02 -3.28 0.46
C LEU A 43 -7.75 -4.78 0.51
N ALA A 44 -8.41 -5.57 -0.35
CA ALA A 44 -8.18 -7.02 -0.40
C ALA A 44 -6.72 -7.39 -0.72
N ARG A 45 -6.01 -6.58 -1.53
CA ARG A 45 -4.58 -6.78 -1.79
C ARG A 45 -3.72 -6.45 -0.56
N VAL A 46 -4.07 -5.41 0.19
CA VAL A 46 -3.39 -5.07 1.45
C VAL A 46 -3.59 -6.18 2.47
N ASP A 47 -4.81 -6.69 2.64
CA ASP A 47 -5.11 -7.77 3.57
C ASP A 47 -4.30 -9.03 3.25
N ARG A 48 -4.24 -9.41 1.98
CA ARG A 48 -3.41 -10.54 1.52
C ARG A 48 -1.93 -10.34 1.83
N ALA A 49 -1.42 -9.12 1.67
CA ALA A 49 -0.02 -8.82 2.00
C ALA A 49 0.23 -8.90 3.51
N LEU A 50 -0.73 -8.44 4.34
CA LEU A 50 -0.66 -8.55 5.79
C LEU A 50 -0.72 -10.01 6.27
N GLU A 51 -1.57 -10.83 5.65
CA GLU A 51 -1.65 -12.26 5.93
C GLU A 51 -0.32 -12.96 5.64
N TYR A 52 0.28 -12.67 4.47
CA TYR A 52 1.58 -13.21 4.09
C TYR A 52 2.73 -12.81 5.03
N LEU A 53 2.68 -11.62 5.63
CA LEU A 53 3.70 -11.16 6.59
C LEU A 53 3.53 -11.74 7.99
N ARG A 54 2.36 -12.30 8.31
CA ARG A 54 2.05 -12.90 9.61
C ARG A 54 2.30 -14.40 9.66
N SER A 55 2.40 -15.06 8.51
CA SER A 55 2.82 -16.45 8.37
C SER A 55 4.34 -16.59 8.46
#